data_AF-A0A0G0MS89-F1
#
_entry.id   AF-A0A0G0MS89-F1
#
_cell.length_a   1.000
_cell.length_b   1.000
_cell.length_c   1.000
_cell.angle_alpha   90.00
_cell.angle_beta   90.00
_cell.angle_gamma   90.00
#
_symmetry.space_group_name_H-M   'P 1'
#
loop_
_entity.id
_entity.type
_entity.pdbx_description
1 polymer ?
#
loop_
_entity_poly.entity_id
_entity_poly.type
_entity_poly.pdbx_seq_one_letter_code
_entity_poly.pdbx_strand_id
1 'polypeptide(L)'
;MNSKERVFCAIGHEEADRVPIGEWGFGKELVWPVLGEKSLYPRTLEQIKAYWEGKRNQVIDDWKKGLVSLVTKLNWDTVLVHLNIGKNTPIDIPEQIDVDKWRDRQGNILLYTHELDRICIVEKGPPDYALNNVEKKQISSAPNVTKIRFHFKRPFCVRDNFFLVSSFSGNAVRCV
;
A
#
# COMPACT_ATOMS: atom_id res chain seq x y z
N MET A 1 -30.72 -13.91 -16.86
CA MET A 1 -30.25 -13.58 -15.50
C MET A 1 -29.27 -12.41 -15.61
N ASN A 2 -29.26 -11.47 -14.66
CA ASN A 2 -28.22 -10.42 -14.64
C ASN A 2 -26.91 -10.95 -14.02
N SER A 3 -25.81 -10.20 -14.16
CA SER A 3 -24.49 -10.61 -13.65
C SER A 3 -24.48 -10.95 -12.16
N LYS A 4 -25.17 -10.15 -11.34
CA LYS A 4 -25.24 -10.36 -9.89
C LYS A 4 -26.01 -11.64 -9.56
N GLU A 5 -27.19 -11.81 -10.14
CA GLU A 5 -28.02 -13.01 -9.97
C GLU A 5 -27.26 -14.28 -10.38
N ARG A 6 -26.52 -14.22 -11.50
CA ARG A 6 -25.70 -15.32 -12.02
C ARG A 6 -24.63 -15.78 -11.04
N VAL A 7 -23.93 -14.82 -10.44
CA VAL A 7 -22.93 -15.10 -9.41
C VAL A 7 -23.58 -15.72 -8.16
N PHE A 8 -24.72 -15.19 -7.71
CA PHE A 8 -25.40 -15.76 -6.54
C PHE A 8 -25.94 -17.17 -6.78
N CYS A 9 -26.50 -17.47 -7.96
CA CYS A 9 -26.93 -18.83 -8.30
C CYS A 9 -25.74 -19.80 -8.25
N ALA A 10 -24.63 -19.45 -8.90
CA ALA A 10 -23.43 -20.28 -8.91
C ALA A 10 -22.86 -20.52 -7.50
N ILE A 11 -22.79 -19.48 -6.66
CA ILE A 11 -22.37 -19.61 -5.24
C ILE A 11 -23.34 -20.48 -4.45
N GLY A 12 -24.64 -20.39 -4.74
CA GLY A 12 -25.68 -21.23 -4.14
C GLY A 12 -25.72 -22.67 -4.65
N HIS A 13 -24.81 -23.05 -5.56
CA HIS A 13 -24.80 -24.34 -6.26
C HIS A 13 -26.09 -24.59 -7.07
N GLU A 14 -26.73 -23.53 -7.53
CA GLU A 14 -27.87 -23.55 -8.45
C GLU A 14 -27.38 -23.38 -9.89
N GLU A 15 -28.17 -23.87 -10.86
CA GLU A 15 -27.85 -23.73 -12.28
C GLU A 15 -28.14 -22.30 -12.76
N ALA A 16 -27.09 -21.58 -13.18
CA ALA A 16 -27.19 -20.25 -13.76
C ALA A 16 -27.37 -20.32 -15.30
N ASP A 17 -27.82 -19.23 -15.92
CA ASP A 17 -28.03 -19.17 -17.38
C ASP A 17 -26.75 -19.32 -18.22
N ARG A 18 -25.58 -19.07 -17.62
CA ARG A 18 -24.24 -19.45 -18.10
C ARG A 18 -23.26 -19.44 -16.92
N VAL A 19 -22.07 -20.00 -17.11
CA VAL A 19 -20.98 -19.90 -16.13
C VAL A 19 -20.63 -18.41 -15.91
N PRO A 20 -20.68 -17.88 -14.66
CA PRO A 20 -20.22 -16.53 -14.38
C PRO A 20 -18.72 -16.42 -14.58
N ILE A 21 -18.27 -15.31 -15.16
CA ILE A 21 -16.86 -15.08 -15.48
C ILE A 21 -16.34 -13.81 -14.81
N GLY A 22 -15.05 -13.82 -14.49
CA GLY A 22 -14.31 -12.65 -14.04
C GLY A 22 -12.86 -13.02 -13.77
N GLU A 23 -12.02 -12.01 -13.64
CA GLU A 23 -10.58 -12.19 -13.50
C GLU A 23 -10.06 -11.52 -12.23
N TRP A 24 -9.08 -12.16 -11.58
CA TRP A 24 -8.43 -11.64 -10.38
C TRP A 24 -7.24 -10.74 -10.71
N GLY A 25 -6.50 -11.04 -11.78
CA GLY A 25 -5.30 -10.30 -12.15
C GLY A 25 -5.20 -10.02 -13.65
N PHE A 26 -4.99 -8.76 -14.00
CA PHE A 26 -4.75 -8.33 -15.38
C PHE A 26 -3.77 -7.15 -15.40
N GLY A 27 -2.90 -7.10 -16.41
CA GLY A 27 -1.97 -6.00 -16.62
C GLY A 27 -2.43 -5.04 -17.72
N LYS A 28 -1.58 -4.04 -17.99
CA LYS A 28 -1.83 -2.98 -18.98
C LYS A 28 -2.03 -3.51 -20.40
N GLU A 29 -1.39 -4.64 -20.70
CA GLU A 29 -1.45 -5.35 -21.97
C GLU A 29 -2.84 -5.87 -22.32
N LEU A 30 -3.67 -6.19 -21.33
CA LEU A 30 -5.09 -6.51 -21.53
C LEU A 30 -5.95 -5.25 -21.46
N VAL A 31 -5.69 -4.40 -20.46
CA VAL A 31 -6.58 -3.27 -20.14
C VAL A 31 -6.54 -2.17 -21.19
N TRP A 32 -5.38 -1.68 -21.60
CA TRP A 32 -5.30 -0.53 -22.51
C TRP A 32 -5.91 -0.81 -23.88
N PRO A 33 -5.74 -1.99 -24.51
CA PRO A 33 -6.46 -2.33 -25.74
C PRO A 33 -7.98 -2.34 -25.55
N VAL A 34 -8.47 -2.85 -24.42
CA VAL A 34 -9.91 -2.85 -24.12
C VAL A 34 -10.41 -1.41 -23.92
N LEU A 35 -9.66 -0.56 -23.24
CA LEU A 35 -10.04 0.85 -23.05
C LEU A 35 -9.97 1.64 -24.36
N GLY A 36 -9.02 1.32 -25.23
CA GLY A 36 -8.73 2.04 -26.48
C GLY A 36 -7.76 3.22 -26.28
N GLU A 37 -7.33 3.46 -25.05
CA GLU A 37 -6.40 4.53 -24.68
C GLU A 37 -5.52 4.11 -23.50
N LYS A 38 -4.38 4.78 -23.39
CA LYS A 38 -3.48 4.63 -22.24
C LYS A 38 -4.13 5.29 -21.01
N SER A 39 -4.06 4.62 -19.86
CA SER A 39 -4.59 5.14 -18.59
C SER A 39 -3.70 4.78 -17.40
N LEU A 40 -3.96 5.38 -16.24
CA LEU A 40 -3.31 5.00 -14.97
C LEU A 40 -3.88 3.72 -14.35
N TYR A 41 -4.67 2.95 -15.11
CA TYR A 41 -5.24 1.66 -14.73
C TYR A 41 -4.76 0.57 -15.71
N PRO A 42 -4.28 -0.59 -15.24
CA PRO A 42 -4.17 -1.05 -13.85
C PRO A 42 -2.85 -0.56 -13.21
N ARG A 43 -2.35 -1.26 -12.18
CA ARG A 43 -1.09 -0.90 -11.51
C ARG A 43 0.09 -0.93 -12.50
N THR A 44 0.81 0.19 -12.61
CA THR A 44 2.01 0.38 -13.45
C THR A 44 3.01 1.30 -12.73
N LEU A 45 4.25 1.42 -13.24
CA LEU A 45 5.19 2.41 -12.73
C LEU A 45 4.65 3.85 -12.83
N GLU A 46 3.96 4.17 -13.92
CA GLU A 46 3.40 5.51 -14.14
C GLU A 46 2.32 5.86 -13.10
N GLN A 47 1.50 4.88 -12.73
CA GLN A 47 0.54 5.03 -11.65
C GLN A 47 1.23 5.28 -10.30
N ILE A 48 2.33 4.57 -10.01
CA ILE A 48 3.11 4.79 -8.79
C ILE A 48 3.72 6.21 -8.77
N LYS A 49 4.31 6.65 -9.89
CA LYS A 49 4.85 8.02 -10.02
C LYS A 49 3.76 9.07 -9.87
N ALA A 50 2.56 8.85 -10.44
CA ALA A 50 1.43 9.75 -10.26
C ALA A 50 1.04 9.92 -8.78
N TYR A 51 1.13 8.85 -7.97
CA TYR A 51 0.96 8.98 -6.52
C TYR A 51 2.05 9.82 -5.85
N TRP A 52 3.32 9.65 -6.24
CA TRP A 52 4.43 10.47 -5.73
C TRP A 52 4.26 11.95 -6.09
N GLU A 53 3.65 12.26 -7.23
CA GLU A 53 3.33 13.61 -7.67
C GLU A 53 2.05 14.18 -7.03
N GLY A 54 1.41 13.46 -6.11
CA GLY A 54 0.18 13.91 -5.45
C GLY A 54 -1.09 13.83 -6.33
N LYS A 55 -1.02 13.17 -7.50
CA LYS A 55 -2.14 13.02 -8.44
C LYS A 55 -3.11 11.90 -8.07
N ARG A 56 -3.32 11.68 -6.76
CA ARG A 56 -4.14 10.58 -6.22
C ARG A 56 -5.54 10.57 -6.82
N ASN A 57 -6.22 11.71 -6.93
CA ASN A 57 -7.60 11.73 -7.45
C ASN A 57 -7.69 11.31 -8.91
N GLN A 58 -6.71 11.72 -9.74
CA GLN A 58 -6.63 11.30 -11.13
C GLN A 58 -6.50 9.78 -11.24
N VAL A 59 -5.61 9.16 -10.45
CA VAL A 59 -5.46 7.69 -10.43
C VAL A 59 -6.79 7.01 -10.09
N ILE A 60 -7.51 7.52 -9.09
CA ILE A 60 -8.80 6.94 -8.67
C ILE A 60 -9.86 7.07 -9.76
N ASP A 61 -9.92 8.21 -10.43
CA ASP A 61 -10.92 8.42 -11.48
C ASP A 61 -10.64 7.55 -12.70
N ASP A 62 -9.36 7.38 -13.08
CA ASP A 62 -8.93 6.43 -14.10
C ASP A 62 -9.26 4.99 -13.72
N TRP A 63 -9.07 4.61 -12.45
CA TRP A 63 -9.40 3.27 -11.96
C TRP A 63 -10.90 2.98 -12.02
N LYS A 64 -11.75 3.94 -11.62
CA LYS A 64 -13.20 3.80 -11.73
C LYS A 64 -13.64 3.61 -13.18
N LYS A 65 -13.16 4.48 -14.08
CA LYS A 65 -13.48 4.40 -15.52
C LYS A 65 -12.97 3.11 -16.14
N GLY A 66 -11.74 2.74 -15.83
CA GLY A 66 -11.07 1.56 -16.34
C GLY A 66 -11.78 0.27 -15.94
N LEU A 67 -12.10 0.14 -14.65
CA LEU A 67 -12.80 -1.03 -14.10
C LEU A 67 -14.20 -1.21 -14.71
N VAL A 68 -15.00 -0.15 -14.78
CA VAL A 68 -16.35 -0.19 -15.37
C VAL A 68 -16.29 -0.55 -16.86
N SER A 69 -15.37 0.07 -17.59
CA SER A 69 -15.20 -0.18 -19.03
C SER A 69 -14.76 -1.62 -19.30
N LEU A 70 -13.81 -2.14 -18.52
CA LEU A 70 -13.30 -3.50 -18.65
C LEU A 70 -14.40 -4.54 -18.39
N VAL A 71 -15.12 -4.40 -17.27
CA VAL A 71 -16.22 -5.30 -16.90
C VAL A 71 -17.33 -5.30 -17.97
N THR A 72 -17.69 -4.12 -18.47
CA THR A 72 -18.75 -3.99 -19.46
C THR A 72 -18.34 -4.57 -20.82
N LYS A 73 -17.14 -4.25 -21.31
CA LYS A 73 -16.66 -4.70 -22.62
C LYS A 73 -16.35 -6.20 -22.67
N LEU A 74 -15.87 -6.77 -21.57
CA LEU A 74 -15.56 -8.20 -21.46
C LEU A 74 -16.74 -9.04 -20.94
N ASN A 75 -17.89 -8.40 -20.66
CA ASN A 75 -19.09 -9.03 -20.13
C ASN A 75 -18.82 -9.85 -18.85
N TRP A 76 -17.98 -9.32 -17.96
CA TRP A 76 -17.66 -9.94 -16.68
C TRP A 76 -18.82 -9.81 -15.68
N ASP A 77 -18.98 -10.84 -14.87
CA ASP A 77 -20.02 -10.91 -13.85
C ASP A 77 -19.53 -10.50 -12.46
N THR A 78 -18.23 -10.63 -12.24
CA THR A 78 -17.56 -10.23 -11.01
C THR A 78 -16.50 -9.19 -11.29
N VAL A 79 -16.28 -8.31 -10.32
CA VAL A 79 -15.31 -7.23 -10.41
C VAL A 79 -14.40 -7.24 -9.18
N LEU A 80 -13.09 -7.11 -9.39
CA LEU A 80 -12.16 -6.91 -8.30
C LEU A 80 -12.14 -5.43 -7.90
N VAL A 81 -12.59 -5.13 -6.69
CA VAL A 81 -12.46 -3.78 -6.12
C VAL A 81 -11.08 -3.66 -5.48
N HIS A 82 -10.22 -2.85 -6.09
CA HIS A 82 -8.89 -2.64 -5.56
C HIS A 82 -8.86 -1.69 -4.35
N LEU A 83 -8.02 -2.01 -3.37
CA LEU A 83 -7.67 -1.09 -2.30
C LEU A 83 -6.92 0.12 -2.86
N ASN A 84 -7.21 1.29 -2.30
CA ASN A 84 -6.68 2.55 -2.78
C ASN A 84 -6.17 3.42 -1.63
N ILE A 85 -5.18 4.27 -1.94
CA ILE A 85 -4.60 5.21 -0.98
C ILE A 85 -5.69 6.22 -0.54
N GLY A 86 -5.84 6.40 0.77
CA GLY A 86 -6.79 7.35 1.37
C GLY A 86 -6.43 8.79 1.02
N LYS A 87 -7.43 9.69 0.99
CA LYS A 87 -7.22 11.10 0.58
C LYS A 87 -6.15 11.82 1.42
N ASN A 88 -6.10 11.51 2.72
CA ASN A 88 -5.20 12.14 3.68
C ASN A 88 -4.05 11.22 4.11
N THR A 89 -3.86 10.08 3.41
CA THR A 89 -2.77 9.15 3.71
C THR A 89 -1.46 9.75 3.20
N PRO A 90 -0.46 9.97 4.06
CA PRO A 90 0.85 10.42 3.61
C PRO A 90 1.49 9.38 2.68
N ILE A 91 2.09 9.86 1.60
CA ILE A 91 2.82 9.02 0.65
C ILE A 91 4.31 9.28 0.86
N ASP A 92 5.03 8.26 1.30
CA ASP A 92 6.49 8.32 1.39
C ASP A 92 7.06 8.24 -0.04
N ILE A 93 7.58 9.37 -0.53
CA ILE A 93 8.22 9.46 -1.85
C ILE A 93 9.66 8.97 -1.69
N PRO A 94 10.08 7.92 -2.41
CA PRO A 94 11.44 7.41 -2.29
C PRO A 94 12.43 8.33 -3.05
N GLU A 95 13.68 8.35 -2.60
CA GLU A 95 14.78 9.07 -3.25
C GLU A 95 15.20 8.31 -4.51
N GLN A 96 15.23 8.95 -5.67
CA GLN A 96 15.75 8.31 -6.88
C GLN A 96 17.28 8.25 -6.82
N ILE A 97 17.83 7.04 -6.89
CA ILE A 97 19.28 6.79 -6.81
C ILE A 97 19.88 6.33 -8.16
N ASP A 98 19.03 5.89 -9.10
CA ASP A 98 19.40 5.52 -10.47
C ASP A 98 18.15 5.62 -11.40
N VAL A 99 18.30 5.37 -12.70
CA VAL A 99 17.21 5.42 -13.69
C VAL A 99 16.02 4.55 -13.29
N ASP A 100 16.30 3.33 -12.83
CA ASP A 100 15.31 2.32 -12.44
C ASP A 100 15.41 1.95 -10.96
N LYS A 101 16.10 2.76 -10.15
CA LYS A 101 16.30 2.47 -8.72
C LYS A 101 15.94 3.65 -7.83
N TRP A 102 15.29 3.31 -6.72
CA TRP A 102 14.95 4.25 -5.67
C TRP A 102 15.34 3.70 -4.30
N ARG A 103 15.50 4.60 -3.33
CA ARG A 103 15.68 4.28 -1.93
C ARG A 103 14.49 4.79 -1.14
N ASP A 104 13.80 3.90 -0.43
CA ASP A 104 12.67 4.31 0.41
C ASP A 104 13.13 4.89 1.76
N ARG A 105 12.15 5.34 2.56
CA ARG A 105 12.38 5.92 3.88
C ARG A 105 13.05 4.95 4.87
N GLN A 106 12.90 3.64 4.66
CA GLN A 106 13.50 2.59 5.49
C GLN A 106 14.89 2.18 4.97
N GLY A 107 15.36 2.82 3.91
CA GLY A 107 16.65 2.51 3.30
C GLY A 107 16.61 1.28 2.41
N ASN A 108 15.44 0.73 2.11
CA ASN A 108 15.31 -0.36 1.15
C ASN A 108 15.64 0.15 -0.25
N ILE A 109 16.31 -0.69 -1.03
CA ILE A 109 16.55 -0.44 -2.45
C ILE A 109 15.41 -1.05 -3.25
N LEU A 110 14.73 -0.19 -3.98
CA LEU A 110 13.64 -0.48 -4.88
C LEU A 110 14.19 -0.54 -6.30
N LEU A 111 13.92 -1.61 -7.04
CA LEU A 111 14.26 -1.76 -8.45
C LEU A 111 12.99 -1.88 -9.29
N TYR A 112 12.94 -1.15 -10.40
CA TYR A 112 11.93 -1.33 -11.42
C TYR A 112 12.32 -2.45 -12.39
N THR A 113 11.39 -3.36 -12.64
CA THR A 113 11.51 -4.43 -13.62
C THR A 113 10.59 -4.13 -14.80
N HIS A 114 11.18 -3.87 -15.98
CA HIS A 114 10.46 -3.48 -17.20
C HIS A 114 9.51 -4.57 -17.67
N GLU A 115 9.90 -5.84 -17.56
CA GLU A 115 9.12 -7.00 -18.00
C GLU A 115 7.81 -7.15 -17.24
N LEU A 116 7.83 -6.81 -15.95
CA LEU A 116 6.67 -6.97 -15.06
C LEU A 116 5.94 -5.66 -14.80
N ASP A 117 6.50 -4.53 -15.25
CA ASP A 117 6.08 -3.16 -14.94
C ASP A 117 5.84 -2.94 -13.44
N ARG A 118 6.80 -3.40 -12.62
CA ARG A 118 6.70 -3.41 -11.14
C ARG A 118 7.96 -2.91 -10.49
N ILE A 119 7.77 -2.25 -9.34
CA ILE A 119 8.85 -1.93 -8.40
C ILE A 119 8.89 -3.02 -7.33
N CYS A 120 10.06 -3.60 -7.10
CA CYS A 120 10.30 -4.59 -6.07
C CYS A 120 11.41 -4.14 -5.11
N ILE A 121 11.33 -4.56 -3.85
CA ILE A 121 12.47 -4.42 -2.93
C ILE A 121 13.49 -5.49 -3.30
N VAL A 122 14.68 -5.07 -3.70
CA VAL A 122 15.81 -5.97 -4.03
C VAL A 122 16.84 -6.06 -2.92
N GLU A 123 16.95 -5.02 -2.10
CA GLU A 123 17.79 -5.02 -0.91
C GLU A 123 17.02 -4.36 0.25
N LYS A 124 17.05 -5.01 1.42
CA LYS A 124 16.46 -4.43 2.62
C LYS A 124 17.42 -3.44 3.26
N GLY A 125 16.90 -2.31 3.70
CA GLY A 125 17.65 -1.37 4.52
C GLY A 125 18.00 -1.97 5.88
N PRO A 126 19.03 -1.45 6.57
CA PRO A 126 19.34 -1.88 7.92
C PRO A 126 18.18 -1.53 8.88
N PRO A 127 17.93 -2.31 9.94
CA PRO A 127 16.78 -2.15 10.83
C PRO A 127 16.57 -0.73 11.39
N ASP A 128 17.67 0.00 11.63
CA ASP A 128 17.65 1.32 12.29
C ASP A 128 17.79 2.49 11.29
N TYR A 129 17.69 2.25 9.98
CA TYR A 129 17.93 3.28 8.96
C TYR A 129 17.04 4.52 9.12
N ALA A 130 15.74 4.29 9.39
CA ALA A 130 14.77 5.38 9.56
C ALA A 130 15.05 6.21 10.82
N LEU A 131 15.49 5.58 11.91
CA LEU A 131 15.80 6.25 13.18
C LEU A 131 17.02 7.16 13.02
N ASN A 132 18.08 6.65 12.39
CA ASN A 132 19.35 7.35 12.22
C ASN A 132 19.30 8.55 11.25
N ASN A 133 18.29 8.59 10.38
CA ASN A 133 18.12 9.67 9.40
C ASN A 133 17.11 10.75 9.82
N VAL A 134 16.24 10.49 10.81
CA VAL A 134 15.35 11.51 11.38
C VAL A 134 16.14 12.54 12.19
N GLU A 135 17.16 12.10 12.94
CA GLU A 135 17.99 13.00 13.78
C GLU A 135 18.82 13.99 12.95
N LYS A 136 19.27 13.61 11.75
CA LYS A 136 20.10 14.49 10.91
C LYS A 136 19.33 15.66 10.29
N LYS A 137 18.01 15.54 10.09
CA LYS A 137 17.19 16.64 9.54
C LYS A 137 16.77 17.67 10.59
N GLN A 138 16.82 17.33 11.88
CA GLN A 138 16.39 18.23 12.96
C GLN A 138 17.52 19.10 13.54
N ILE A 139 18.79 18.78 13.24
CA ILE A 139 19.95 19.48 13.81
C ILE A 139 20.41 20.68 12.94
N SER A 140 19.93 20.84 11.70
CA SER A 140 20.36 21.97 10.85
C SER A 140 19.53 23.26 10.98
N SER A 141 18.60 23.37 11.94
CA SER A 141 17.74 24.56 12.05
C SER A 141 17.34 25.02 13.46
N ALA A 142 17.99 24.55 14.54
CA ALA A 142 17.70 25.05 15.88
C ALA A 142 18.77 26.04 16.36
N PRO A 143 18.43 27.31 16.68
CA PRO A 143 19.32 28.18 17.45
C PRO A 143 19.43 27.66 18.90
N ASN A 144 20.58 27.91 19.53
CA ASN A 144 20.92 27.51 20.90
C ASN A 144 19.75 27.67 21.89
N VAL A 145 19.17 26.54 22.35
CA VAL A 145 18.25 26.55 23.50
C VAL A 145 18.99 25.99 24.71
N THR A 146 19.17 26.86 25.70
CA THR A 146 19.70 26.58 27.04
C THR A 146 18.98 25.40 27.68
N LYS A 147 19.75 24.41 28.17
CA LYS A 147 19.25 23.22 28.88
C LYS A 147 18.39 23.60 30.09
N ILE A 148 17.07 23.40 29.99
CA ILE A 148 16.19 23.38 31.17
C ILE A 148 16.19 21.94 31.72
N ARG A 149 16.70 21.80 32.94
CA ARG A 149 16.72 20.53 33.70
C ARG A 149 15.35 20.36 34.38
N PHE A 150 14.55 19.40 33.95
CA PHE A 150 13.38 18.97 34.72
C PHE A 150 13.79 17.89 35.73
N HIS A 151 13.53 18.15 37.02
CA HIS A 151 13.61 17.17 38.10
C HIS A 151 12.26 16.47 38.24
N PHE A 152 12.19 15.19 37.90
CA PHE A 152 11.05 14.33 38.23
C PHE A 152 11.29 13.62 39.57
N LYS A 153 10.52 13.99 40.60
CA LYS A 153 10.35 13.20 41.83
C LYS A 153 9.25 12.16 41.59
N ARG A 154 9.65 10.88 41.50
CA ARG A 154 9.03 9.58 41.89
C ARG A 154 7.49 9.33 41.81
N PRO A 155 7.06 8.05 41.71
CA PRO A 155 6.01 7.60 40.80
C PRO A 155 4.64 7.47 41.46
N PHE A 156 3.59 7.63 40.64
CA PHE A 156 2.22 7.28 41.00
C PHE A 156 1.89 5.88 40.49
N CYS A 157 1.40 5.05 41.40
CA CYS A 157 0.99 3.66 41.19
C CYS A 157 -0.38 3.64 40.51
N VAL A 158 -0.55 2.88 39.43
CA VAL A 158 -1.88 2.56 38.87
C VAL A 158 -2.07 1.05 38.97
N ARG A 159 -3.05 0.66 39.79
CA ARG A 159 -3.61 -0.68 39.84
C ARG A 159 -4.77 -0.80 38.85
N ASP A 160 -4.76 -1.95 38.21
CA ASP A 160 -5.89 -2.75 37.74
C ASP A 160 -6.55 -2.47 36.37
N ASN A 161 -6.42 -3.54 35.56
CA ASN A 161 -7.35 -4.08 34.57
C ASN A 161 -7.52 -3.34 33.23
N PHE A 162 -6.87 -3.83 32.18
CA PHE A 162 -7.53 -4.74 31.22
C PHE A 162 -6.55 -5.28 30.16
N PHE A 163 -6.84 -6.49 29.71
CA PHE A 163 -6.15 -7.37 28.77
C PHE A 163 -5.45 -6.73 27.55
N LEU A 164 -4.19 -7.12 27.34
CA LEU A 164 -3.71 -7.54 26.02
C LEU A 164 -2.53 -8.52 26.19
N VAL A 165 -2.80 -9.79 25.90
CA VAL A 165 -1.80 -10.86 25.84
C VAL A 165 -0.93 -10.61 24.61
N SER A 166 0.25 -10.02 24.82
CA SER A 166 1.37 -10.15 23.88
C SER A 166 2.11 -11.43 24.20
N SER A 167 2.08 -12.39 23.28
CA SER A 167 2.95 -13.56 23.31
C SER A 167 4.40 -13.13 23.06
N PHE A 168 5.15 -12.88 24.14
CA PHE A 168 6.61 -12.94 24.13
C PHE A 168 7.02 -14.08 25.07
N SER A 169 7.33 -15.22 24.46
CA SER A 169 8.02 -16.32 25.14
C SER A 169 9.48 -15.94 25.34
N GLY A 170 9.95 -15.92 26.59
CA GLY A 170 11.37 -15.91 26.88
C GLY A 170 11.76 -15.08 28.10
N ASN A 171 11.44 -15.57 29.29
CA ASN A 171 12.46 -15.93 30.29
C ASN A 171 11.78 -16.25 31.62
N ALA A 172 11.99 -17.50 32.05
CA ALA A 172 11.64 -17.96 33.38
C ALA A 172 12.45 -17.19 34.43
N VAL A 173 11.76 -16.66 35.43
CA VAL A 173 12.36 -16.41 36.74
C VAL A 173 11.51 -17.15 37.75
N ARG A 174 12.11 -18.21 38.29
CA ARG A 174 11.59 -19.06 39.35
C ARG A 174 11.93 -18.35 40.67
N CYS A 175 10.93 -17.88 41.40
CA CYS A 175 11.09 -17.52 42.81
C CYS A 175 10.35 -18.55 43.66
N VAL A 176 11.11 -19.08 44.62
CA VAL A 176 10.73 -20.06 45.65
C VAL A 176 9.66 -19.47 46.57
#